data_AF-A0AA51UDM4-F1
#
_entry.id   AF-A0AA51UDM4-F1
#
_cell.length_a   1.000
_cell.length_b   1.000
_cell.length_c   1.000
_cell.angle_alpha   90.00
_cell.angle_beta   90.00
_cell.angle_gamma   90.00
#
_symmetry.space_group_name_H-M   'P 1'
#
loop_
_entity.id
_entity.type
_entity.pdbx_description
1 polymer ?
#
loop_
_entity_poly.entity_id
_entity_poly.type
_entity_poly.pdbx_seq_one_letter_code
_entity_poly.pdbx_strand_id
1 'polypeptide(L)'
;MNDEMAVSGAENNALNTFDRKGLIGGVVQKHKKFIDEYASEFDELGNKMKVVLESIESSKKNREDVLEKVEILTEKRQLFYHQAEKLLDELSDSISDNNEFSRAMDSAKEKLSKVKGSLTLDEEQKQVDSILQSVSSLDSKASGINDRLNAIQERIRQALSSKMELSSIDSSEESYNNSISSLEGEMNEISPRYKWLENRIKSHTEALDYWEKQPITADVGDVKA
;
A
#
# COMPACT_ATOMS: atom_id res chain seq x y z
N MET A 1 -4.29 53.48 67.11
CA MET A 1 -3.96 54.09 65.82
C MET A 1 -3.71 52.95 64.85
N ASN A 2 -4.78 52.46 64.23
CA ASN A 2 -4.80 51.60 63.04
C ASN A 2 -4.66 52.53 61.82
N ASP A 3 -4.32 52.14 60.58
CA ASP A 3 -3.98 50.88 59.95
C ASP A 3 -3.25 51.20 58.63
N GLU A 4 -2.75 50.15 58.03
CA GLU A 4 -2.03 50.01 56.78
C GLU A 4 -2.61 50.67 55.50
N MET A 5 -1.65 50.90 54.60
CA MET A 5 -1.72 50.80 53.15
C MET A 5 -3.00 50.22 52.52
N ALA A 6 -3.57 50.91 51.53
CA ALA A 6 -4.28 50.24 50.46
C ALA A 6 -4.26 51.02 49.13
N VAL A 7 -3.44 50.53 48.21
CA VAL A 7 -3.84 50.18 46.84
C VAL A 7 -4.49 51.30 46.01
N SER A 8 -3.66 52.02 45.23
CA SER A 8 -4.09 52.68 44.00
C SER A 8 -4.35 51.63 42.91
N GLY A 9 -5.43 50.86 43.09
CA GLY A 9 -5.97 49.95 42.10
C GLY A 9 -7.11 50.64 41.36
N ALA A 10 -6.80 51.24 40.22
CA ALA A 10 -7.78 51.59 39.20
C ALA A 10 -7.04 51.79 37.86
N GLU A 11 -6.57 50.69 37.27
CA GLU A 11 -6.32 50.69 35.83
C GLU A 11 -7.67 50.93 35.14
N ASN A 12 -7.74 52.05 34.44
CA ASN A 12 -8.91 52.52 33.71
C ASN A 12 -9.35 51.49 32.66
N ASN A 13 -10.30 50.62 33.01
CA ASN A 13 -11.15 49.91 32.05
C ASN A 13 -12.22 50.87 31.49
N ALA A 14 -11.78 51.94 30.83
CA ALA A 14 -12.69 52.80 30.08
C ALA A 14 -13.22 52.03 28.87
N LEU A 15 -14.55 51.99 28.71
CA LEU A 15 -15.21 51.46 27.52
C LEU A 15 -14.76 52.25 26.28
N ASN A 16 -13.83 51.69 25.50
CA ASN A 16 -13.44 52.24 24.20
C ASN A 16 -14.54 51.93 23.17
N THR A 17 -15.39 52.91 22.88
CA THR A 17 -16.35 52.85 21.77
C THR A 17 -15.68 53.29 20.48
N PHE A 18 -15.61 52.38 19.49
CA PHE A 18 -15.07 52.69 18.17
C PHE A 18 -16.12 53.38 17.29
N ASP A 19 -15.65 54.25 16.39
CA ASP A 19 -16.48 54.80 15.32
C ASP A 19 -16.83 53.70 14.29
N ARG A 20 -17.84 53.95 13.44
CA ARG A 20 -18.31 52.96 12.45
C ARG A 20 -17.16 52.44 11.58
N LYS A 21 -16.24 53.31 11.18
CA LYS A 21 -15.06 52.95 10.38
C LYS A 21 -14.12 52.03 11.15
N GLY A 22 -13.82 52.33 12.41
CA GLY A 22 -13.02 51.47 13.28
C GLY A 22 -13.65 50.10 13.53
N LEU A 23 -14.97 50.05 13.73
CA LEU A 23 -15.71 48.79 13.89
C LEU A 23 -15.64 47.92 12.63
N ILE A 24 -15.94 48.49 11.46
CA ILE A 24 -15.85 47.76 10.18
C ILE A 24 -14.41 47.27 9.93
N GLY A 25 -13.42 48.13 10.16
CA GLY A 25 -12.00 47.77 10.02
C GLY A 25 -11.59 46.61 10.93
N GLY A 26 -12.02 46.63 12.19
CA GLY A 26 -11.76 45.55 13.14
C GLY A 26 -12.43 44.22 12.75
N VAL A 27 -13.67 44.27 12.23
CA VAL A 27 -14.39 43.09 11.73
C VAL A 27 -13.71 42.51 10.49
N VAL A 28 -13.31 43.35 9.53
CA VAL A 28 -12.55 42.95 8.33
C VAL A 28 -11.23 42.29 8.72
N GLN A 29 -10.46 42.89 9.62
CA GLN A 29 -9.19 42.34 10.09
C GLN A 29 -9.38 40.99 10.79
N LYS A 30 -10.44 40.84 11.59
CA LYS A 30 -10.79 39.59 12.25
C LYS A 30 -11.12 38.48 11.25
N HIS A 31 -11.90 38.78 10.22
CA HIS A 31 -12.22 37.81 9.16
C HIS A 31 -10.97 37.37 8.39
N LYS A 32 -10.09 38.32 8.01
CA LYS A 32 -8.80 38.02 7.36
C LYS A 32 -7.94 37.09 8.22
N LYS A 33 -7.77 37.43 9.50
CA LYS A 33 -7.02 36.61 10.45
C LYS A 33 -7.54 35.16 10.53
N PHE A 34 -8.86 34.97 10.63
CA PHE A 34 -9.43 33.63 10.68
C PHE A 34 -9.27 32.85 9.36
N ILE A 35 -9.38 33.52 8.21
CA ILE A 35 -9.13 32.88 6.91
C ILE A 35 -7.69 32.40 6.86
N ASP A 36 -6.72 33.23 7.22
CA ASP A 36 -5.29 32.88 7.19
C ASP A 36 -4.97 31.70 8.13
N GLU A 37 -5.52 31.74 9.36
CA GLU A 37 -5.36 30.65 10.34
C GLU A 37 -5.96 29.33 9.85
N TYR A 38 -7.17 29.35 9.28
CA TYR A 38 -7.82 28.15 8.77
C TYR A 38 -7.20 27.63 7.47
N ALA A 39 -6.73 28.51 6.59
CA ALA A 39 -6.13 28.14 5.31
C ALA A 39 -4.86 27.29 5.50
N SER A 40 -4.00 27.68 6.45
CA SER A 40 -2.79 26.90 6.74
C SER A 40 -3.10 25.47 7.21
N GLU A 41 -4.08 25.30 8.09
CA GLU A 41 -4.49 23.97 8.57
C GLU A 41 -5.19 23.18 7.45
N PHE A 42 -6.01 23.84 6.65
CA PHE A 42 -6.72 23.24 5.52
C PHE A 42 -5.76 22.66 4.49
N ASP A 43 -4.73 23.43 4.12
CA ASP A 43 -3.69 22.99 3.20
C ASP A 43 -2.88 21.82 3.76
N GLU A 44 -2.54 21.84 5.05
CA GLU A 44 -1.84 20.74 5.71
C GLU A 44 -2.68 19.45 5.68
N LEU A 45 -3.95 19.52 6.05
CA LEU A 45 -4.85 18.37 5.99
C LEU A 45 -5.09 17.89 4.57
N GLY A 46 -5.20 18.81 3.59
CA GLY A 46 -5.30 18.47 2.17
C GLY A 46 -4.08 17.70 1.66
N ASN A 47 -2.88 18.11 2.06
CA ASN A 47 -1.65 17.39 1.73
C ASN A 47 -1.60 16.01 2.38
N LYS A 48 -1.97 15.88 3.65
CA LYS A 48 -2.06 14.57 4.33
C LYS A 48 -3.08 13.65 3.64
N MET A 49 -4.25 14.18 3.30
CA MET A 49 -5.32 13.45 2.61
C MET A 49 -4.84 12.92 1.25
N LYS A 50 -4.10 13.75 0.50
CA LYS A 50 -3.47 13.35 -0.76
C LYS A 50 -2.47 12.21 -0.57
N VAL A 51 -1.57 12.32 0.41
CA VAL A 51 -0.56 11.28 0.70
C VAL A 51 -1.23 9.95 1.09
N VAL A 52 -2.27 10.00 1.92
CA VAL A 52 -3.04 8.79 2.32
C VAL A 52 -3.72 8.16 1.09
N LEU A 53 -4.35 8.96 0.23
CA LEU A 53 -4.97 8.47 -1.00
C LEU A 53 -3.94 7.83 -1.96
N GLU A 54 -2.79 8.46 -2.16
CA GLU A 54 -1.70 7.92 -2.96
C GLU A 54 -1.17 6.60 -2.35
N SER A 55 -1.10 6.53 -1.02
CA SER A 55 -0.70 5.31 -0.30
C SER A 55 -1.70 4.18 -0.50
N ILE A 56 -3.01 4.46 -0.37
CA ILE A 56 -4.08 3.47 -0.62
C ILE A 56 -3.99 2.94 -2.05
N GLU A 57 -3.85 3.82 -3.04
CA GLU A 57 -3.77 3.41 -4.44
C GLU A 57 -2.50 2.59 -4.72
N SER A 58 -1.36 3.01 -4.17
CA SER A 58 -0.11 2.26 -4.30
C SER A 58 -0.20 0.87 -3.66
N SER A 59 -0.85 0.73 -2.50
CA SER A 59 -1.06 -0.55 -1.82
C SER A 59 -2.00 -1.46 -2.63
N LYS A 60 -3.07 -0.91 -3.22
CA LYS A 60 -3.98 -1.66 -4.10
C LYS A 60 -3.26 -2.18 -5.34
N LYS A 61 -2.48 -1.32 -5.99
CA LYS A 61 -1.66 -1.69 -7.14
C LYS A 61 -0.63 -2.76 -6.79
N ASN A 62 0.11 -2.56 -5.70
CA ASN A 62 1.10 -3.55 -5.24
C ASN A 62 0.44 -4.90 -4.95
N ARG A 63 -0.77 -4.92 -4.37
CA ARG A 63 -1.53 -6.15 -4.17
C ARG A 63 -1.83 -6.86 -5.49
N GLU A 64 -2.27 -6.12 -6.51
CA GLU A 64 -2.55 -6.66 -7.85
C GLU A 64 -1.28 -7.24 -8.49
N ASP A 65 -0.18 -6.47 -8.48
CA ASP A 65 1.12 -6.90 -9.01
C ASP A 65 1.64 -8.18 -8.31
N VAL A 66 1.45 -8.27 -7.00
CA VAL A 66 1.84 -9.44 -6.20
C VAL A 66 0.97 -10.66 -6.53
N LEU A 67 -0.34 -10.50 -6.68
CA LEU A 67 -1.24 -11.58 -7.05
C LEU A 67 -0.94 -12.11 -8.46
N GLU A 68 -0.70 -11.23 -9.42
CA GLU A 68 -0.28 -11.59 -10.78
C GLU A 68 1.04 -12.38 -10.73
N LYS A 69 2.02 -11.90 -9.94
CA LYS A 69 3.30 -12.61 -9.78
C LYS A 69 3.11 -14.01 -9.19
N VAL A 70 2.21 -14.18 -8.22
CA VAL A 70 1.89 -15.49 -7.62
C VAL A 70 1.29 -16.43 -8.66
N GLU A 71 0.36 -15.94 -9.49
CA GLU A 71 -0.22 -16.73 -10.59
C GLU A 71 0.86 -17.17 -11.58
N ILE A 72 1.67 -16.22 -12.07
CA ILE A 72 2.76 -16.48 -13.01
C ILE A 72 3.75 -17.52 -12.46
N LEU A 73 4.17 -17.40 -11.19
CA LEU A 73 5.11 -18.33 -10.59
C LEU A 73 4.49 -19.72 -10.38
N THR A 74 3.19 -19.78 -10.08
CA THR A 74 2.45 -21.03 -9.95
C THR A 74 2.39 -21.77 -11.29
N GLU A 75 2.06 -21.05 -12.37
CA GLU A 75 2.06 -21.61 -13.72
C GLU A 75 3.46 -22.02 -14.18
N LYS A 76 4.48 -21.18 -13.95
CA LYS A 76 5.88 -21.49 -14.28
C LYS A 76 6.34 -22.77 -13.58
N ARG A 77 6.05 -22.91 -12.28
CA ARG A 77 6.36 -24.14 -11.52
C ARG A 77 5.76 -25.37 -12.19
N GLN A 78 4.47 -25.34 -12.53
CA GLN A 78 3.79 -26.46 -13.18
C GLN A 78 4.37 -26.76 -14.57
N LEU A 79 4.63 -25.71 -15.36
CA LEU A 79 5.21 -25.82 -16.69
C LEU A 79 6.59 -26.49 -16.65
N PHE A 80 7.46 -26.11 -15.72
CA PHE A 80 8.78 -26.71 -15.59
C PHE A 80 8.71 -28.19 -15.19
N TYR A 81 7.80 -28.58 -14.29
CA TYR A 81 7.58 -30.00 -13.99
C TYR A 81 7.05 -30.79 -15.19
N HIS A 82 6.12 -30.21 -15.96
CA HIS A 82 5.63 -30.83 -17.19
C HIS A 82 6.73 -30.98 -18.24
N GLN A 83 7.59 -29.96 -18.41
CA GLN A 83 8.74 -30.04 -19.32
C GLN A 83 9.73 -31.12 -18.90
N ALA A 84 10.02 -31.25 -17.59
CA ALA A 84 10.88 -32.30 -17.08
C ALA A 84 10.30 -33.70 -17.37
N GLU A 85 9.00 -33.88 -17.18
CA GLU A 85 8.30 -35.13 -17.47
C GLU A 85 8.33 -35.48 -18.95
N LYS A 86 8.04 -34.50 -19.82
CA LYS A 86 8.10 -34.70 -21.27
C LYS A 86 9.51 -35.12 -21.73
N LEU A 87 10.55 -34.46 -21.21
CA LEU A 87 11.93 -34.83 -21.50
C LEU A 87 12.29 -36.24 -20.99
N LEU A 88 11.73 -36.64 -19.84
CA LEU A 88 11.84 -38.01 -19.35
C LEU A 88 11.12 -38.99 -20.30
N ASP A 89 9.91 -38.69 -20.76
CA ASP A 89 9.19 -39.55 -21.71
C ASP A 89 9.96 -39.71 -23.03
N GLU A 90 10.43 -38.62 -23.62
CA GLU A 90 11.26 -38.62 -24.84
C GLU A 90 12.56 -39.43 -24.65
N LEU A 91 13.18 -39.35 -23.47
CA LEU A 91 14.37 -40.12 -23.15
C LEU A 91 14.05 -41.62 -23.03
N SER A 92 12.93 -41.97 -22.39
CA SER A 92 12.44 -43.34 -22.24
C SER A 92 12.21 -44.01 -23.59
N ASP A 93 11.54 -43.31 -24.51
CA ASP A 93 11.25 -43.81 -25.86
C ASP A 93 12.55 -44.07 -26.64
N SER A 94 13.58 -43.25 -26.42
CA SER A 94 14.86 -43.39 -27.10
C SER A 94 15.75 -44.56 -26.61
N ILE A 95 15.47 -45.13 -25.43
CA ILE A 95 16.29 -46.19 -24.80
C ILE A 95 15.40 -47.36 -24.36
N SER A 96 14.38 -47.68 -25.14
CA SER A 96 13.37 -48.69 -24.79
C SER A 96 13.92 -50.12 -24.62
N ASP A 97 15.12 -50.42 -25.15
CA ASP A 97 15.70 -51.77 -25.12
C ASP A 97 16.44 -52.11 -23.82
N ASN A 98 16.65 -51.14 -22.90
CA ASN A 98 17.38 -51.36 -21.65
C ASN A 98 16.43 -51.46 -20.45
N ASN A 99 16.10 -52.69 -20.05
CA ASN A 99 15.20 -52.98 -18.92
C ASN A 99 15.64 -52.35 -17.58
N GLU A 100 16.95 -52.23 -17.33
CA GLU A 100 17.46 -51.66 -16.08
C GLU A 100 17.35 -50.13 -16.07
N PHE A 101 17.52 -49.52 -17.24
CA PHE A 101 17.26 -48.11 -17.47
C PHE A 101 15.77 -47.81 -17.32
N SER A 102 14.89 -48.57 -18.00
CA SER A 102 13.44 -48.37 -17.94
C SER A 102 12.89 -48.44 -16.52
N ARG A 103 13.33 -49.41 -15.70
CA ARG A 103 12.91 -49.49 -14.29
C ARG A 103 13.34 -48.28 -13.46
N ALA A 104 14.58 -47.81 -13.65
CA ALA A 104 15.08 -46.63 -12.95
C ALA A 104 14.34 -45.36 -13.40
N MET A 105 13.99 -45.31 -14.68
CA MET A 105 13.23 -44.24 -15.29
C MET A 105 11.80 -44.16 -14.75
N ASP A 106 11.11 -45.30 -14.66
CA ASP A 106 9.76 -45.38 -14.09
C ASP A 106 9.75 -44.89 -12.63
N SER A 107 10.78 -45.24 -11.85
CA SER A 107 10.94 -44.74 -10.48
C SER A 107 11.13 -43.21 -10.44
N ALA A 108 11.91 -42.64 -11.37
CA ALA A 108 12.08 -41.19 -11.47
C ALA A 108 10.76 -40.48 -11.84
N LYS A 109 9.99 -41.02 -12.78
CA LYS A 109 8.67 -40.50 -13.18
C LYS A 109 7.67 -40.57 -12.03
N GLU A 110 7.64 -41.68 -11.29
CA GLU A 110 6.77 -41.83 -10.12
C GLU A 110 7.09 -40.82 -9.01
N LYS A 111 8.36 -40.52 -8.78
CA LYS A 111 8.75 -39.47 -7.83
C LYS A 111 8.37 -38.08 -8.34
N LEU A 112 8.56 -37.80 -9.63
CA LEU A 112 8.21 -36.52 -10.24
C LEU A 112 6.71 -36.21 -10.15
N SER A 113 5.86 -37.22 -10.35
CA SER A 113 4.40 -37.05 -10.26
C SER A 113 3.95 -36.65 -8.84
N LYS A 114 4.67 -37.07 -7.79
CA LYS A 114 4.38 -36.71 -6.39
C LYS A 114 4.62 -35.23 -6.09
N VAL A 115 5.49 -34.56 -6.84
CA VAL A 115 5.86 -33.15 -6.60
C VAL A 115 4.84 -32.16 -7.18
N LYS A 116 4.02 -32.61 -8.12
CA LYS A 116 2.94 -31.79 -8.71
C LYS A 116 1.85 -31.41 -7.71
N GLY A 117 1.75 -32.12 -6.58
CA GLY A 117 0.83 -31.80 -5.49
C GLY A 117 1.15 -30.50 -4.76
N SER A 118 0.21 -30.04 -3.93
CA SER A 118 0.43 -28.92 -3.01
C SER A 118 1.28 -29.37 -1.82
N LEU A 119 2.60 -29.36 -2.00
CA LEU A 119 3.59 -29.63 -0.96
C LEU A 119 4.03 -28.34 -0.27
N THR A 120 4.46 -28.44 0.98
CA THR A 120 5.24 -27.37 1.63
C THR A 120 6.61 -27.25 0.94
N LEU A 121 7.30 -26.12 1.13
CA LEU A 121 8.62 -25.90 0.53
C LEU A 121 9.63 -26.99 0.96
N ASP A 122 9.64 -27.37 2.24
CA ASP A 122 10.57 -28.37 2.78
C ASP A 122 10.29 -29.79 2.23
N GLU A 123 9.01 -30.16 2.11
CA GLU A 123 8.61 -31.43 1.50
C GLU A 123 8.96 -31.46 0.01
N GLU A 124 8.70 -30.37 -0.71
CA GLU A 124 9.02 -30.24 -2.13
C GLU A 124 10.53 -30.33 -2.38
N GLN A 125 11.34 -29.66 -1.55
CA GLN A 125 12.80 -29.75 -1.60
C GLN A 125 13.28 -31.20 -1.44
N LYS A 126 12.80 -31.91 -0.42
CA LYS A 126 13.17 -33.32 -0.17
C LYS A 126 12.82 -34.22 -1.34
N GLN A 127 11.65 -34.02 -1.96
CA GLN A 127 11.25 -34.78 -3.13
C GLN A 127 12.12 -34.45 -4.34
N VAL A 128 12.40 -33.16 -4.58
CA VAL A 128 13.29 -32.71 -5.66
C VAL A 128 14.68 -33.32 -5.51
N ASP A 129 15.27 -33.32 -4.31
CA ASP A 129 16.58 -33.93 -4.06
C ASP A 129 16.56 -35.44 -4.37
N SER A 130 15.49 -36.13 -3.99
CA SER A 130 15.30 -37.56 -4.30
C SER A 130 15.17 -37.82 -5.81
N ILE A 131 14.49 -36.92 -6.55
CA ILE A 131 14.36 -37.02 -8.00
C ILE A 131 15.70 -36.76 -8.67
N LEU A 132 16.43 -35.71 -8.28
CA LEU A 132 17.73 -35.36 -8.85
C LEU A 132 18.74 -36.50 -8.67
N GLN A 133 18.71 -37.20 -7.52
CA GLN A 133 19.50 -38.41 -7.30
C GLN A 133 19.08 -39.54 -8.25
N SER A 134 17.77 -39.79 -8.39
CA SER A 134 17.25 -40.80 -9.33
C SER A 134 17.65 -40.50 -10.77
N VAL A 135 17.52 -39.25 -11.23
CA VAL A 135 17.91 -38.82 -12.58
C VAL A 135 19.42 -38.93 -12.78
N SER A 136 20.24 -38.58 -11.78
CA SER A 136 21.70 -38.73 -11.87
C SER A 136 22.13 -40.20 -11.99
N SER A 137 21.42 -41.11 -11.32
CA SER A 137 21.73 -42.55 -11.39
C SER A 137 21.54 -43.16 -12.78
N LEU A 138 20.74 -42.52 -13.65
CA LEU A 138 20.53 -42.96 -15.03
C LEU A 138 21.79 -42.85 -15.88
N ASP A 139 22.71 -41.96 -15.52
CA ASP A 139 23.96 -41.73 -16.25
C ASP A 139 24.85 -42.99 -16.31
N SER A 140 24.84 -43.77 -15.22
CA SER A 140 25.55 -45.06 -15.15
C SER A 140 24.90 -46.18 -15.96
N LYS A 141 23.66 -46.00 -16.45
CA LYS A 141 22.83 -47.05 -17.05
C LYS A 141 22.74 -46.95 -18.58
N ALA A 142 23.06 -45.80 -19.17
CA ALA A 142 23.11 -45.61 -20.61
C ALA A 142 24.11 -44.50 -20.97
N SER A 143 24.86 -44.68 -22.07
CA SER A 143 25.84 -43.70 -22.54
C SER A 143 25.22 -42.67 -23.50
N GLY A 144 25.79 -41.46 -23.53
CA GLY A 144 25.40 -40.41 -24.48
C GLY A 144 24.10 -39.68 -24.14
N ILE A 145 23.66 -39.74 -22.87
CA ILE A 145 22.40 -39.11 -22.41
C ILE A 145 22.60 -37.96 -21.42
N ASN A 146 23.84 -37.65 -21.03
CA ASN A 146 24.16 -36.63 -20.04
C ASN A 146 23.48 -35.28 -20.34
N ASP A 147 23.51 -34.82 -21.60
CA ASP A 147 22.92 -33.52 -21.96
C ASP A 147 21.41 -33.49 -21.72
N ARG A 148 20.72 -34.59 -22.02
CA ARG A 148 19.28 -34.72 -21.77
C ARG A 148 18.98 -34.82 -20.28
N LEU A 149 19.77 -35.59 -19.53
CA LEU A 149 19.66 -35.67 -18.07
C LEU A 149 19.90 -34.30 -17.41
N ASN A 150 20.91 -33.56 -17.85
CA ASN A 150 21.20 -32.20 -17.38
C ASN A 150 20.03 -31.25 -17.67
N ALA A 151 19.44 -31.33 -18.86
CA ALA A 151 18.25 -30.54 -19.20
C ALA A 151 17.05 -30.87 -18.28
N ILE A 152 16.81 -32.15 -17.98
CA ILE A 152 15.75 -32.58 -17.04
C ILE A 152 16.01 -32.02 -15.63
N GLN A 153 17.24 -32.18 -15.13
CA GLN A 153 17.62 -31.67 -13.81
C GLN A 153 17.44 -30.16 -13.71
N GLU A 154 17.82 -29.43 -14.76
CA GLU A 154 17.67 -27.98 -14.82
C GLU A 154 16.21 -27.57 -14.73
N ARG A 155 15.30 -28.23 -15.46
CA ARG A 155 13.86 -27.95 -15.35
C ARG A 155 13.32 -28.22 -13.95
N ILE A 156 13.76 -29.30 -13.30
CA ILE A 156 13.35 -29.59 -11.91
C ILE A 156 13.84 -28.49 -10.95
N ARG A 157 15.08 -28.01 -11.11
CA ARG A 157 15.62 -26.91 -10.29
C ARG A 157 14.89 -25.59 -10.55
N GLN A 158 14.51 -25.30 -11.79
CA GLN A 158 13.72 -24.11 -12.13
C GLN A 158 12.31 -24.14 -11.51
N ALA A 159 11.68 -25.32 -11.45
CA ALA A 159 10.42 -25.51 -10.75
C ALA A 159 10.54 -25.21 -9.25
N LEU A 160 11.59 -25.73 -8.61
CA LEU A 160 11.90 -25.49 -7.20
C LEU A 160 12.21 -24.02 -6.92
N SER A 161 12.99 -23.35 -7.78
CA SER A 161 13.25 -21.91 -7.67
C SER A 161 11.96 -21.10 -7.69
N SER A 162 11.02 -21.46 -8.58
CA SER A 162 9.71 -20.81 -8.64
C SER A 162 8.92 -21.01 -7.34
N LYS A 163 9.00 -22.20 -6.71
CA LYS A 163 8.39 -22.48 -5.41
C LYS A 163 9.04 -21.69 -4.27
N MET A 164 10.36 -21.55 -4.26
CA MET A 164 11.08 -20.73 -3.27
C MET A 164 10.66 -19.26 -3.37
N GLU A 165 10.56 -18.73 -4.58
CA GLU A 165 10.06 -17.38 -4.81
C GLU A 165 8.61 -17.23 -4.31
N LEU A 166 7.72 -18.18 -4.62
CA LEU A 166 6.35 -18.20 -4.10
C LEU A 166 6.29 -18.17 -2.57
N SER A 167 7.11 -18.98 -1.90
CA SER A 167 7.14 -19.04 -0.44
C SER A 167 7.68 -17.77 0.24
N SER A 168 8.41 -16.95 -0.51
CA SER A 168 8.97 -15.68 -0.03
C SER A 168 8.02 -14.50 -0.21
N ILE A 169 6.95 -14.67 -1.00
CA ILE A 169 5.95 -13.64 -1.22
C ILE A 169 4.94 -13.68 -0.08
N ASP A 170 4.83 -12.59 0.68
CA ASP A 170 3.68 -12.36 1.54
C ASP A 170 2.49 -11.92 0.68
N SER A 171 1.67 -12.90 0.31
CA SER A 171 0.41 -12.68 -0.40
C SER A 171 -0.78 -12.74 0.55
N SER A 172 -0.57 -12.57 1.87
CA SER A 172 -1.68 -12.66 2.82
C SER A 172 -2.67 -11.52 2.56
N GLU A 173 -3.86 -11.90 2.13
CA GLU A 173 -4.96 -10.97 1.89
C GLU A 173 -5.30 -10.16 3.17
N GLU A 174 -5.09 -10.77 4.34
CA GLU A 174 -5.23 -10.14 5.64
C GLU A 174 -4.24 -8.98 5.86
N SER A 175 -2.97 -9.11 5.44
CA SER A 175 -1.98 -8.03 5.57
C SER A 175 -2.37 -6.80 4.72
N TYR A 176 -2.77 -7.03 3.47
CA TYR A 176 -3.24 -5.96 2.58
C TYR A 176 -4.53 -5.31 3.08
N ASN A 177 -5.51 -6.11 3.51
CA ASN A 177 -6.78 -5.60 4.01
C ASN A 177 -6.59 -4.80 5.30
N ASN A 178 -5.73 -5.25 6.21
CA ASN A 178 -5.41 -4.51 7.43
C ASN A 178 -4.71 -3.19 7.13
N SER A 179 -3.75 -3.18 6.19
CA SER A 179 -3.06 -1.95 5.78
C SER A 179 -4.02 -0.94 5.14
N ILE A 180 -4.86 -1.38 4.19
CA ILE A 180 -5.85 -0.53 3.54
C ILE A 180 -6.87 0.00 4.55
N SER A 181 -7.39 -0.86 5.43
CA SER A 181 -8.36 -0.49 6.47
C SER A 181 -7.78 0.55 7.43
N SER A 182 -6.51 0.43 7.81
CA SER A 182 -5.82 1.43 8.63
C SER A 182 -5.74 2.79 7.93
N LEU A 183 -5.34 2.82 6.65
CA LEU A 183 -5.26 4.05 5.86
C LEU A 183 -6.64 4.68 5.63
N GLU A 184 -7.67 3.86 5.40
CA GLU A 184 -9.06 4.33 5.32
C GLU A 184 -9.54 4.88 6.68
N GLY A 185 -9.08 4.31 7.79
CA GLY A 185 -9.27 4.85 9.14
C GLY A 185 -8.70 6.26 9.28
N GLU A 186 -7.43 6.45 8.94
CA GLU A 186 -6.77 7.77 8.95
C GLU A 186 -7.51 8.79 8.08
N MET A 187 -7.96 8.36 6.89
CA MET A 187 -8.76 9.18 5.98
C MET A 187 -10.08 9.63 6.62
N ASN A 188 -10.76 8.73 7.32
CA ASN A 188 -12.01 9.00 8.02
C ASN A 188 -11.83 9.92 9.23
N GLU A 189 -10.66 9.94 9.86
CA GLU A 189 -10.32 10.87 10.94
C GLU A 189 -10.05 12.29 10.42
N ILE A 190 -9.39 12.43 9.27
CA ILE A 190 -9.03 13.72 8.69
C ILE A 190 -10.23 14.42 8.01
N SER A 191 -11.07 13.63 7.33
CA SER A 191 -12.16 14.14 6.47
C SER A 191 -13.15 15.09 7.17
N PRO A 192 -13.62 14.83 8.42
CA PRO A 192 -14.52 15.74 9.11
C PRO A 192 -13.90 17.12 9.38
N ARG A 193 -12.64 17.18 9.82
CA ARG A 193 -11.95 18.44 10.11
C ARG A 193 -11.67 19.22 8.83
N TYR A 194 -11.24 18.52 7.78
CA TYR A 194 -11.03 19.11 6.46
C TYR A 194 -12.30 19.78 5.91
N LYS A 195 -13.44 19.07 5.93
CA LYS A 195 -14.74 19.63 5.51
C LYS A 195 -15.20 20.78 6.41
N TRP A 196 -14.93 20.71 7.71
CA TRP A 196 -15.26 21.80 8.62
C TRP A 196 -14.47 23.08 8.27
N LEU A 197 -13.17 22.95 8.04
CA LEU A 197 -12.30 24.07 7.63
C LEU A 197 -12.73 24.65 6.28
N GLU A 198 -13.01 23.81 5.29
CA GLU A 198 -13.51 24.24 3.97
C GLU A 198 -14.72 25.17 4.10
N ASN A 199 -15.73 24.71 4.84
CA ASN A 199 -16.95 25.47 5.07
C ASN A 199 -16.68 26.75 5.88
N ARG A 200 -15.75 26.72 6.83
CA ARG A 200 -15.44 27.85 7.69
C ARG A 200 -14.66 28.94 6.95
N ILE A 201 -13.68 28.56 6.13
CA ILE A 201 -12.97 29.46 5.22
C ILE A 201 -13.97 30.11 4.28
N LYS A 202 -14.82 29.32 3.62
CA LYS A 202 -15.86 29.85 2.72
C LYS A 202 -16.76 30.87 3.40
N SER A 203 -17.28 30.54 4.59
CA SER A 203 -18.15 31.43 5.36
C SER A 203 -17.45 32.74 5.76
N HIS A 204 -16.18 32.69 6.17
CA HIS A 204 -15.43 33.90 6.49
C HIS A 204 -15.06 34.72 5.26
N THR A 205 -14.80 34.09 4.12
CA THR A 205 -14.57 34.78 2.84
C THR A 205 -15.82 35.51 2.36
N GLU A 206 -16.99 34.89 2.45
CA GLU A 206 -18.28 35.53 2.14
C GLU A 206 -18.58 36.71 3.09
N ALA A 207 -18.33 36.54 4.38
CA ALA A 207 -18.50 37.62 5.36
C ALA A 207 -17.51 38.76 5.12
N LEU A 208 -16.26 38.45 4.78
CA LEU A 208 -15.24 39.45 4.44
C LEU A 208 -15.70 40.30 3.25
N ASP A 209 -16.14 39.66 2.17
CA ASP A 209 -16.66 40.34 0.97
C ASP A 209 -17.86 41.26 1.29
N TYR A 210 -18.76 40.82 2.17
CA TYR A 210 -19.87 41.66 2.65
C TYR A 210 -19.39 42.88 3.45
N TRP A 211 -18.45 42.70 4.38
CA TRP A 211 -17.96 43.77 5.26
C TRP A 211 -17.08 44.79 4.53
N GLU A 212 -16.30 44.34 3.53
CA GLU A 212 -15.50 45.22 2.69
C GLU A 212 -16.37 46.12 1.79
N LYS A 213 -17.61 45.71 1.49
CA LYS A 213 -18.58 46.49 0.72
C LYS A 213 -19.40 47.49 1.56
N GLN A 214 -19.22 47.53 2.88
CA GLN A 214 -20.02 48.42 3.73
C GLN A 214 -19.66 49.89 3.54
N PRO A 215 -20.65 50.80 3.48
CA PRO A 215 -20.40 52.23 3.38
C PRO A 215 -19.73 52.75 4.66
N ILE A 216 -18.58 53.44 4.47
CA ILE A 216 -17.73 53.96 5.54
C ILE A 216 -18.14 55.39 5.96
N THR A 217 -18.95 56.08 5.16
CA THR A 217 -19.44 57.42 5.47
C THR A 217 -20.57 57.35 6.50
N ALA A 218 -20.43 58.10 7.60
CA ALA A 218 -21.54 58.39 8.49
C ALA A 218 -22.65 59.05 7.68
N ASP A 219 -23.86 58.49 7.75
CA ASP A 219 -25.06 59.23 7.37
C ASP A 219 -25.17 60.38 8.37
N VAL A 220 -24.69 61.56 7.96
CA VAL A 220 -25.00 62.82 8.64
C VAL A 220 -26.45 63.11 8.30
N GLY A 221 -27.35 62.36 8.95
CA GLY A 221 -28.77 62.66 8.97
C GLY A 221 -28.95 63.90 9.82
N ASP A 222 -29.15 65.03 9.16
CA ASP A 222 -29.65 66.28 9.73
C ASP A 222 -30.83 65.99 10.67
N VAL A 223 -30.59 65.99 11.98
CA VAL A 223 -31.65 66.20 12.96
C VAL A 223 -31.92 67.70 12.97
N LYS A 224 -32.75 68.16 12.03
CA LYS A 224 -33.40 69.47 12.17
C LYS A 224 -34.43 69.36 13.28
N ALA A 225 -34.17 70.12 14.35
CA ALA A 225 -35.11 70.45 15.42
C ALA A 225 -36.33 71.22 14.89
#